data_AF-A0A371BJS1-F1
#
_entry.id   AF-A0A371BJS1-F1
#
_cell.length_a   1.000
_cell.length_b   1.000
_cell.length_c   1.000
_cell.angle_alpha   90.00
_cell.angle_beta   90.00
_cell.angle_gamma   90.00
#
_symmetry.space_group_name_H-M   'P 1'
#
loop_
_entity.id
_entity.type
_entity.pdbx_description
1 polymer ?
#
loop_
_entity_poly.entity_id
_entity_poly.type
_entity_poly.pdbx_seq_one_letter_code
_entity_poly.pdbx_strand_id
1 'polypeptide(L)' 'MRALKVIAALAAALLTVGLVRLWLVRRALPYGEEGQYFDAASGISYSDGMVVVAGAGAIVAGVLALLLAVWAWRR' A
#
# COMPACT_ATOMS: atom_id res chain seq x y z
N MET A 1 -2.29 26.28 9.76
CA MET A 1 -2.01 24.87 10.16
C MET A 1 -3.10 23.86 9.78
N ARG A 2 -4.39 24.20 9.78
CA ARG A 2 -5.48 23.25 9.45
C ARG A 2 -5.38 22.65 8.04
N ALA A 3 -5.02 23.46 7.04
CA ALA A 3 -4.79 22.98 5.67
C ALA A 3 -3.68 21.92 5.59
N LEU A 4 -2.58 22.09 6.33
CA LEU A 4 -1.50 21.11 6.40
C LEU A 4 -1.97 19.77 6.99
N LYS A 5 -2.82 19.79 8.04
CA LYS A 5 -3.40 18.57 8.61
C LYS A 5 -4.23 17.79 7.58
N VAL A 6 -5.06 18.50 6.81
CA VAL A 6 -5.91 17.90 5.77
C VAL A 6 -5.07 17.33 4.63
N ILE A 7 -4.05 18.07 4.16
CA ILE A 7 -3.14 17.60 3.11
C ILE A 7 -2.42 16.32 3.56
N ALA A 8 -1.94 16.26 4.81
CA ALA A 8 -1.30 15.08 5.35
C ALA A 8 -2.25 13.86 5.38
N ALA A 9 -3.50 14.06 5.81
CA ALA A 9 -4.51 12.99 5.81
C ALA A 9 -4.81 12.47 4.38
N LEU A 10 -4.95 13.38 3.41
CA LEU A 10 -5.17 13.02 2.01
C LEU A 10 -3.97 12.29 1.41
N ALA A 11 -2.74 12.74 1.68
CA ALA A 11 -1.53 12.07 1.22
C ALA A 11 -1.43 10.65 1.76
N ALA A 12 -1.71 10.45 3.06
CA ALA A 12 -1.72 9.12 3.66
C ALA A 12 -2.83 8.22 3.07
N ALA A 13 -4.02 8.78 2.79
CA ALA A 13 -5.10 8.05 2.14
C ALA A 13 -4.72 7.60 0.71
N LEU A 14 -4.09 8.49 -0.08
CA LEU A 14 -3.60 8.16 -1.41
C LEU A 14 -2.52 7.07 -1.37
N LEU A 15 -1.57 7.17 -0.43
CA LEU A 15 -0.57 6.13 -0.21
C LEU A 15 -1.22 4.78 0.13
N THR A 16 -2.25 4.79 0.98
CA THR A 16 -3.01 3.58 1.33
C THR A 16 -3.63 2.95 0.09
N VAL A 17 -4.31 3.73 -0.75
CA VAL A 17 -4.92 3.24 -2.00
C VAL A 17 -3.85 2.65 -2.93
N GLY A 18 -2.70 3.31 -3.05
CA GLY A 18 -1.57 2.81 -3.85
C GLY A 18 -1.06 1.45 -3.37
N LEU A 19 -0.87 1.30 -2.05
CA LEU A 19 -0.40 0.05 -1.44
C LEU A 19 -1.45 -1.07 -1.52
N VAL A 20 -2.74 -0.77 -1.30
CA VAL A 20 -3.83 -1.74 -1.51
C VAL A 20 -3.86 -2.23 -2.95
N ARG A 21 -3.76 -1.30 -3.92
CA ARG A 21 -3.72 -1.66 -5.34
C ARG A 21 -2.50 -2.54 -5.65
N LEU A 22 -1.32 -2.19 -5.14
CA LEU A 22 -0.12 -2.99 -5.30
C LEU A 22 -0.31 -4.39 -4.70
N TRP A 23 -0.84 -4.48 -3.48
CA TRP A 23 -1.13 -5.76 -2.82
C TRP A 23 -2.09 -6.63 -3.65
N LEU A 24 -3.18 -6.05 -4.14
CA LEU A 24 -4.17 -6.74 -4.98
C LEU A 24 -3.57 -7.25 -6.30
N VAL A 25 -2.72 -6.45 -6.95
CA VAL A 25 -2.04 -6.87 -8.18
C VAL A 25 -1.04 -7.98 -7.89
N ARG A 26 -0.21 -7.83 -6.84
CA ARG A 26 0.83 -8.81 -6.51
C ARG A 26 0.24 -10.14 -6.07
N ARG A 27 -0.79 -10.15 -5.22
CA ARG A 27 -1.42 -11.40 -4.75
C ARG A 27 -2.10 -12.21 -5.85
N ALA A 28 -2.41 -11.59 -7.00
CA ALA A 28 -3.06 -12.24 -8.12
C ALA A 28 -2.05 -12.91 -9.08
N LEU A 29 -0.74 -12.74 -8.83
CA LEU A 29 0.30 -13.35 -9.65
C LEU A 29 0.44 -14.85 -9.34
N PRO A 30 0.68 -15.69 -10.37
CA PRO A 30 0.87 -17.12 -10.20
C PRO A 30 2.29 -17.43 -9.74
N TYR A 31 2.57 -17.26 -8.45
CA TYR A 31 3.86 -17.62 -7.86
C TYR A 31 4.11 -19.14 -7.97
N GLY A 32 5.33 -19.52 -8.35
CA GLY A 32 5.78 -20.91 -8.35
C GLY A 32 6.09 -21.43 -6.94
N GLU A 33 6.50 -22.70 -6.84
CA GLU A 33 6.81 -23.36 -5.56
C GLU A 33 7.91 -22.65 -4.75
N GLU A 34 8.84 -21.98 -5.43
CA GLU A 34 9.92 -21.19 -4.80
C GLU A 34 9.45 -19.78 -4.34
N GLY A 35 8.17 -19.47 -4.45
CA GLY A 35 7.63 -18.15 -4.08
C GLY A 35 8.03 -17.03 -5.04
N GLN A 36 8.40 -17.36 -6.28
CA GLN A 36 8.79 -16.40 -7.32
C GLN A 36 7.81 -16.42 -8.49
N TYR A 37 7.57 -15.25 -9.06
CA TYR A 37 6.88 -15.07 -10.33
C TYR A 37 7.77 -14.27 -11.28
N PHE A 38 8.01 -14.81 -12.47
CA PHE A 38 8.77 -14.14 -13.51
C PHE A 38 7.83 -13.60 -14.59
N ASP A 39 7.86 -12.29 -14.80
CA ASP A 39 7.14 -11.66 -15.90
C ASP A 39 8.03 -11.60 -17.14
N ALA A 40 7.77 -12.48 -18.10
CA ALA A 40 8.54 -12.55 -19.34
C ALA A 40 8.44 -11.29 -20.21
N ALA A 41 7.38 -10.49 -20.07
CA ALA A 41 7.20 -9.26 -20.87
C ALA A 41 8.09 -8.12 -20.35
N SER A 42 8.26 -8.01 -19.03
CA SER A 42 9.09 -6.97 -18.41
C SER A 42 10.50 -7.44 -18.03
N GLY A 43 10.74 -8.75 -17.98
CA GLY A 43 11.99 -9.34 -17.50
C GLY A 43 12.18 -9.20 -15.98
N ILE A 44 11.12 -8.90 -15.23
CA ILE A 44 11.17 -8.66 -13.78
C ILE A 44 10.68 -9.89 -13.02
N SER A 45 11.45 -10.30 -12.01
CA SER A 45 11.05 -11.30 -11.02
C SER A 45 10.43 -10.65 -9.78
N TYR A 46 9.39 -11.28 -9.24
CA TYR A 46 8.69 -10.84 -8.06
C TYR A 46 8.62 -11.97 -7.03
N SER A 47 8.95 -11.67 -5.78
CA SER A 47 8.75 -12.58 -4.65
C SER A 47 7.33 -12.44 -4.07
N ASP A 48 6.78 -13.55 -3.61
CA ASP A 48 5.54 -13.64 -2.83
C ASP A 48 5.63 -12.88 -1.48
N GLY A 49 6.83 -12.76 -0.90
CA GLY A 49 7.09 -11.94 0.27
C GLY A 49 6.72 -10.47 0.07
N MET A 50 6.78 -9.98 -1.17
CA MET A 50 6.33 -8.62 -1.49
C MET A 50 4.82 -8.44 -1.29
N VAL A 51 4.02 -9.50 -1.41
CA VAL A 51 2.58 -9.48 -1.09
C VAL A 51 2.38 -9.17 0.38
N VAL A 52 3.13 -9.84 1.26
CA VAL A 52 3.04 -9.61 2.71
C VAL A 52 3.45 -8.18 3.05
N VAL A 53 4.56 -7.70 2.49
CA VAL A 53 5.05 -6.33 2.73
C VAL A 53 4.05 -5.28 2.22
N ALA A 54 3.51 -5.44 1.02
CA ALA A 54 2.53 -4.52 0.46
C ALA A 54 1.22 -4.50 1.27
N GLY A 55 0.75 -5.67 1.72
CA GLY A 55 -0.44 -5.80 2.57
C GLY A 55 -0.24 -5.14 3.93
N ALA A 56 0.88 -5.42 4.60
CA ALA A 56 1.23 -4.79 5.88
C ALA A 56 1.38 -3.26 5.74
N GLY A 57 2.05 -2.81 4.69
CA GLY A 57 2.18 -1.39 4.37
C GLY A 57 0.83 -0.72 4.15
N ALA A 58 -0.10 -1.37 3.44
CA ALA A 58 -1.45 -0.86 3.24
C ALA A 58 -2.21 -0.68 4.56
N ILE A 59 -2.10 -1.65 5.49
CA ILE A 59 -2.71 -1.55 6.82
C ILE A 59 -2.12 -0.38 7.60
N VAL A 60 -0.78 -0.28 7.67
CA VAL A 60 -0.09 0.80 8.40
C VAL A 60 -0.45 2.17 7.82
N ALA A 61 -0.42 2.33 6.49
CA ALA A 61 -0.80 3.57 5.84
C ALA A 61 -2.28 3.92 6.10
N GLY A 62 -3.18 2.91 6.08
CA GLY A 62 -4.60 3.11 6.35
C GLY A 62 -4.87 3.57 7.77
N VAL A 63 -4.20 2.96 8.76
CA VAL A 63 -4.27 3.40 10.16
C VAL A 63 -3.76 4.83 10.30
N LEU A 64 -2.63 5.17 9.68
CA LEU A 64 -2.08 6.52 9.70
C LEU A 64 -3.06 7.53 9.06
N ALA A 65 -3.69 7.18 7.93
CA ALA A 65 -4.67 8.03 7.26
C ALA A 65 -5.88 8.32 8.17
N LEU A 66 -6.38 7.31 8.89
CA LEU A 66 -7.46 7.47 9.87
C LEU A 66 -7.05 8.36 11.04
N LEU A 67 -5.86 8.15 11.61
CA LEU A 67 -5.35 8.98 12.70
C LEU A 67 -5.20 10.44 12.28
N LEU A 68 -4.65 10.69 11.09
CA LEU A 68 -4.51 12.05 10.54
C LEU A 68 -5.86 12.68 10.21
N ALA A 69 -6.83 11.91 9.73
CA ALA A 69 -8.20 12.41 9.51
C ALA A 69 -8.87 12.82 10.83
N VAL A 70 -8.76 12.00 11.87
CA VAL A 70 -9.25 12.33 13.22
C VAL A 70 -8.54 13.56 13.78
N TRP A 71 -7.23 13.67 13.60
CA TRP A 71 -6.45 14.83 14.03
C TRP A 71 -6.75 16.12 13.23
N ALA A 72 -7.11 16.00 11.96
CA ALA A 72 -7.56 17.13 11.15
C ALA A 72 -8.98 17.60 11.55
N TRP A 73 -9.81 16.66 12.02
CA TRP A 73 -11.15 16.93 12.52
C TRP A 73 -11.12 17.60 13.90
N ARG A 74 -10.33 17.07 14.83
CA ARG A 74 -10.14 17.65 16.16
C ARG A 74 -9.27 18.90 16.01
N ARG A 75 -9.91 20.08 16.05
CA ARG A 75 -9.28 21.40 15.85
C ARG A 75 -7.95 21.53 16.61
#